data_AF-A0A8D8BJ91-F1
#
_entry.id   AF-A0A8D8BJ91-F1
#
_cell.length_a   1.000
_cell.length_b   1.000
_cell.length_c   1.000
_cell.angle_alpha   90.00
_cell.angle_beta   90.00
_cell.angle_gamma   90.00
#
_symmetry.space_group_name_H-M   'P 1'
#
loop_
_entity.id
_entity.type
_entity.pdbx_description
1 polymer ?
#
loop_
_entity_poly.entity_id
_entity_poly.type
_entity_poly.pdbx_seq_one_letter_code
_entity_poly.pdbx_strand_id
1 'polypeptide(L)'
;MSSLIPRLLKSAGKTYEQKIMNISDIQEMKIEVLQGVDKVIQEAAQFCGDFERYSYLWLEDREYSMEIFLEYGRQLEMDELELIANKDPEAPQPCPPTIEAFREQIDHYEALYLEIEKIEPFQIFNAWFQVDVRPFRQSLLNIVRKWGNMFKDHLVTNVTYSLTDLGNFIRKADEGLLQVVKEGDYDGLVNIMAYLFHVKERTATTDEMFEPMKETIELLKYYDMDIPEEVNVYLQELPEQWANTKKIALTVKQQVAPLQANEVVGIRNKIAAFDLHIALFRDIFRTYDFFKYENAEPYILLNRINGDIERLERDMSIIQESGSLFEVPVPEFKLLRQCRKEMKMLKQLWDYVFIVRTSIEDWKTTPWRKVDVENMDIECKKFAKDIRLLDKEMRSWDTYMTLEATVKNMLTSLRAVGELQNPAIRERHWNQLMSSTKVQFIMDKNTTLSDLLALNLHECEEEVKNIVDKAVKEMSMEKILRDLNTTWSIMEFEHEIHAR
;
A
#
# COMPACT_ATOMS: atom_id res chain seq x y z
N MET A 1 -22.14 -24.38 70.55
CA MET A 1 -22.18 -25.18 71.80
C MET A 1 -23.39 -24.87 72.68
N SER A 2 -23.87 -23.61 72.75
CA SER A 2 -25.08 -23.22 73.50
C SER A 2 -26.41 -23.78 72.97
N SER A 3 -26.43 -24.25 71.72
CA SER A 3 -27.56 -24.94 71.08
C SER A 3 -27.69 -26.42 71.49
N LEU A 4 -26.64 -27.01 72.06
CA LEU A 4 -26.54 -28.45 72.36
C LEU A 4 -26.96 -28.79 73.81
N ILE A 5 -27.26 -27.78 74.64
CA ILE A 5 -27.64 -27.98 76.04
C ILE A 5 -29.18 -27.90 76.15
N PRO A 6 -29.88 -29.02 76.44
CA PRO A 6 -31.33 -29.02 76.59
C PRO A 6 -31.75 -28.30 77.87
N ARG A 7 -32.87 -27.56 77.82
CA ARG A 7 -33.43 -26.88 79.00
C ARG A 7 -34.06 -27.84 79.98
N LEU A 8 -33.74 -27.64 81.27
CA LEU A 8 -34.41 -28.33 82.38
C LEU A 8 -35.89 -27.93 82.49
N LEU A 9 -36.26 -26.71 82.06
CA LEU A 9 -37.64 -26.20 82.08
C LEU A 9 -38.29 -26.29 80.68
N LYS A 10 -39.20 -27.26 80.47
CA LYS A 10 -39.83 -27.56 79.18
C LYS A 10 -40.87 -26.53 78.70
N SER A 11 -41.37 -25.67 79.59
CA SER A 11 -42.39 -24.66 79.27
C SER A 11 -41.84 -23.33 78.74
N ALA A 12 -40.52 -23.14 78.73
CA ALA A 12 -39.89 -21.92 78.23
C ALA A 12 -39.59 -22.06 76.72
N GLY A 13 -40.40 -21.42 75.86
CA GLY A 13 -40.30 -21.51 74.39
C GLY A 13 -39.07 -20.87 73.72
N LYS A 14 -38.04 -20.43 74.47
CA LYS A 14 -36.80 -19.86 73.92
C LYS A 14 -35.59 -20.71 74.31
N THR A 15 -34.74 -21.09 73.35
CA THR A 15 -33.53 -21.90 73.59
C THR A 15 -32.47 -21.12 74.41
N TYR A 16 -31.47 -21.81 75.00
CA TYR A 16 -30.35 -21.12 75.68
C TYR A 16 -29.55 -20.25 74.70
N GLU A 17 -29.39 -20.70 73.46
CA GLU A 17 -28.82 -19.92 72.36
C GLU A 17 -29.58 -18.61 72.13
N GLN A 18 -30.91 -18.62 72.03
CA GLN A 18 -31.71 -17.40 71.85
C GLN A 18 -31.63 -16.44 73.04
N LYS A 19 -31.39 -16.95 74.26
CA LYS A 19 -31.13 -16.07 75.41
C LYS A 19 -29.74 -15.46 75.34
N ILE A 20 -28.72 -16.26 75.03
CA ILE A 20 -27.32 -15.82 74.90
C ILE A 20 -27.16 -14.79 73.77
N MET A 21 -27.84 -15.00 72.65
CA MET A 21 -27.89 -14.05 71.53
C MET A 21 -28.56 -12.72 71.88
N ASN A 22 -29.33 -12.64 72.97
CA ASN A 22 -29.99 -11.43 73.44
C ASN A 22 -29.30 -10.81 74.69
N ILE A 23 -28.17 -11.37 75.15
CA ILE A 23 -27.37 -10.75 76.22
C ILE A 23 -26.59 -9.59 75.60
N SER A 24 -26.77 -8.37 76.15
CA SER A 24 -26.09 -7.15 75.66
C SER A 24 -24.59 -7.34 75.59
N ASP A 25 -23.97 -7.83 76.67
CA ASP A 25 -22.52 -8.06 76.76
C ASP A 25 -21.99 -8.97 75.63
N ILE A 26 -22.75 -9.99 75.23
CA ILE A 26 -22.33 -10.92 74.16
C ILE A 26 -22.53 -10.31 72.77
N GLN A 27 -23.58 -9.50 72.59
CA GLN A 27 -23.76 -8.72 71.37
C GLN A 27 -22.65 -7.66 71.24
N GLU A 28 -22.30 -6.99 72.34
CA GLU A 28 -21.21 -6.02 72.42
C GLU A 28 -19.85 -6.66 72.12
N MET A 29 -19.52 -7.79 72.75
CA MET A 29 -18.29 -8.55 72.44
C MET A 29 -18.25 -9.02 70.97
N LYS A 30 -19.38 -9.44 70.40
CA LYS A 30 -19.46 -9.81 68.98
C LYS A 30 -19.21 -8.60 68.08
N ILE A 31 -19.80 -7.45 68.40
CA ILE A 31 -19.60 -6.20 67.65
C ILE A 31 -18.13 -5.77 67.74
N GLU A 32 -17.51 -5.85 68.92
CA GLU A 32 -16.10 -5.51 69.13
C GLU A 32 -15.17 -6.41 68.30
N VAL A 33 -15.43 -7.73 68.26
CA VAL A 33 -14.66 -8.66 67.41
C VAL A 33 -14.85 -8.33 65.93
N LEU A 34 -16.08 -8.06 65.47
CA LEU A 34 -16.35 -7.70 64.08
C LEU A 34 -15.68 -6.37 63.70
N GLN A 35 -15.75 -5.36 64.56
CA GLN A 35 -15.05 -4.08 64.36
C GLN A 35 -13.53 -4.26 64.32
N GLY A 36 -12.99 -5.14 65.16
CA GLY A 36 -11.56 -5.50 65.12
C GLY A 36 -11.16 -6.17 63.81
N VAL A 37 -12.01 -7.03 63.26
CA VAL A 37 -11.81 -7.64 61.94
C VAL A 37 -11.86 -6.58 60.83
N ASP A 38 -12.87 -5.71 60.82
CA ASP A 38 -13.00 -4.64 59.82
C ASP A 38 -11.79 -3.70 59.85
N LYS A 39 -11.27 -3.38 61.04
CA LYS A 39 -10.07 -2.57 61.20
C LYS A 39 -8.82 -3.26 60.62
N VAL A 40 -8.64 -4.56 60.87
CA VAL A 40 -7.53 -5.33 60.27
C VAL A 40 -7.65 -5.39 58.75
N ILE A 41 -8.87 -5.53 58.20
CA ILE A 41 -9.09 -5.51 56.75
C ILE A 41 -8.67 -4.16 56.16
N GLN A 42 -9.02 -3.03 56.81
CA GLN A 42 -8.63 -1.70 56.36
C GLN A 42 -7.12 -1.47 56.43
N GLU A 43 -6.48 -1.84 57.55
CA GLU A 43 -5.02 -1.73 57.72
C GLU A 43 -4.26 -2.62 56.71
N ALA A 44 -4.74 -3.84 56.47
CA ALA A 44 -4.16 -4.74 55.47
C ALA A 44 -4.34 -4.21 54.03
N ALA A 45 -5.49 -3.63 53.71
CA ALA A 45 -5.73 -3.02 52.41
C ALA A 45 -4.84 -1.81 52.16
N GLN A 46 -4.62 -0.95 53.16
CA GLN A 46 -3.68 0.16 53.08
C GLN A 46 -2.25 -0.34 52.86
N PHE A 47 -1.83 -1.36 53.61
CA PHE A 47 -0.52 -1.99 53.42
C PHE A 47 -0.34 -2.61 52.02
N CYS A 48 -1.40 -3.20 51.45
CA CYS A 48 -1.39 -3.65 50.06
C CYS A 48 -1.28 -2.49 49.06
N GLY A 49 -1.92 -1.35 49.35
CA GLY A 49 -1.84 -0.14 48.54
C GLY A 49 -0.42 0.40 48.38
N ASP A 50 0.43 0.27 49.41
CA ASP A 50 1.84 0.68 49.34
C ASP A 50 2.65 -0.09 48.28
N PHE A 51 2.17 -1.27 47.84
CA PHE A 51 2.79 -2.05 46.78
C PHE A 51 2.27 -1.72 45.38
N GLU A 52 1.19 -0.93 45.24
CA GLU A 52 0.68 -0.49 43.93
C GLU A 52 1.73 0.33 43.16
N ARG A 53 2.65 1.00 43.86
CA ARG A 53 3.78 1.72 43.26
C ARG A 53 4.71 0.82 42.42
N TYR A 54 4.71 -0.49 42.67
CA TYR A 54 5.51 -1.46 41.91
C TYR A 54 4.74 -2.10 40.76
N SER A 55 3.48 -1.71 40.54
CA SER A 55 2.58 -2.40 39.63
C SER A 55 3.02 -2.43 38.17
N TYR A 56 3.71 -1.39 37.70
CA TYR A 56 4.28 -1.33 36.36
C TYR A 56 5.21 -2.52 36.07
N LEU A 57 5.93 -3.05 37.08
CA LEU A 57 6.88 -4.15 36.90
C LEU A 57 6.24 -5.47 36.43
N TRP A 58 4.94 -5.67 36.69
CA TRP A 58 4.20 -6.88 36.29
C TRP A 58 3.01 -6.61 35.36
N LEU A 59 2.62 -5.35 35.18
CA LEU A 59 1.58 -4.95 34.22
C LEU A 59 2.16 -4.64 32.84
N GLU A 60 3.39 -4.11 32.79
CA GLU A 60 4.05 -3.78 31.52
C GLU A 60 4.75 -4.99 30.92
N ASP A 61 4.74 -5.05 29.58
CA ASP A 61 5.50 -6.03 28.83
C ASP A 61 6.96 -5.57 28.68
N ARG A 62 7.88 -6.42 29.13
CA ARG A 62 9.33 -6.16 29.12
C ARG A 62 9.87 -5.92 27.71
N GLU A 63 9.42 -6.70 26.74
CA GLU A 63 9.90 -6.62 25.36
C GLU A 63 9.43 -5.30 24.73
N TYR A 64 8.17 -4.94 24.95
CA TYR A 64 7.60 -3.68 24.46
C TYR A 64 8.26 -2.45 25.09
N SER A 65 8.49 -2.45 26.41
CA SER A 65 9.19 -1.34 27.08
C SER A 65 10.65 -1.22 26.62
N MET A 66 11.29 -2.34 26.25
CA MET A 66 12.62 -2.32 25.65
C MET A 66 12.61 -1.72 24.24
N GLU A 67 11.64 -2.08 23.39
CA GLU A 67 11.50 -1.49 22.05
C GLU A 67 11.31 0.03 22.11
N ILE A 68 10.42 0.52 23.00
CA ILE A 68 10.23 1.95 23.23
C ILE A 68 11.55 2.60 23.67
N PHE A 69 12.26 1.98 24.60
CA PHE A 69 13.53 2.52 25.08
C PHE A 69 14.59 2.59 23.96
N LEU A 70 14.65 1.59 23.08
CA LEU A 70 15.57 1.58 21.94
C LEU A 70 15.22 2.64 20.88
N GLU A 71 13.95 2.98 20.75
CA GLU A 71 13.49 3.97 19.77
C GLU A 71 13.61 5.41 20.29
N TYR A 72 13.33 5.65 21.58
CA TYR A 72 13.21 6.99 22.17
C TYR A 72 14.26 7.34 23.22
N GLY A 73 15.08 6.39 23.64
CA GLY A 73 16.16 6.58 24.60
C GLY A 73 15.70 6.74 26.06
N ARG A 74 14.39 6.68 26.31
CA ARG A 74 13.75 6.74 27.63
C ARG A 74 12.43 5.96 27.61
N GLN A 75 11.91 5.62 28.79
CA GLN A 75 10.53 5.16 28.91
C GLN A 75 9.58 6.35 28.68
N LEU A 76 8.56 6.14 27.86
CA LEU A 76 7.55 7.15 27.54
C LEU A 76 6.34 7.02 28.46
N GLU A 77 5.74 8.15 28.82
CA GLU A 77 4.48 8.15 29.57
C GLU A 77 3.31 7.73 28.66
N MET A 78 2.21 7.26 29.27
CA MET A 78 1.01 6.81 28.53
C MET A 78 0.47 7.90 27.60
N ASP A 79 0.48 9.16 28.05
CA ASP A 79 0.02 10.31 27.26
C ASP A 79 0.89 10.53 26.01
N GLU A 80 2.20 10.28 26.10
CA GLU A 80 3.14 10.41 24.97
C GLU A 80 2.98 9.28 23.96
N LEU A 81 2.67 8.06 24.44
CA LEU A 81 2.36 6.91 23.59
C LEU A 81 1.04 7.10 22.82
N GLU A 82 0.05 7.77 23.42
CA GLU A 82 -1.18 8.16 22.72
C GLU A 82 -0.94 9.20 21.61
N LEU A 83 -0.04 10.16 21.84
CA LEU A 83 0.36 11.14 20.81
C LEU A 83 1.04 10.48 19.61
N ILE A 84 1.89 9.47 19.85
CA ILE A 84 2.51 8.67 18.78
C ILE A 84 1.45 7.90 17.98
N ALA A 85 0.50 7.25 18.67
CA ALA A 85 -0.58 6.51 18.01
C ALA A 85 -1.44 7.41 17.11
N ASN A 86 -1.63 8.66 17.52
CA ASN A 86 -2.40 9.67 16.79
C ASN A 86 -1.60 10.41 15.71
N LYS A 87 -0.29 10.12 15.57
CA LYS A 87 0.64 10.80 14.64
C LYS A 87 0.63 12.33 14.81
N ASP A 88 0.56 12.77 16.06
CA ASP A 88 0.56 14.18 16.40
C ASP A 88 1.93 14.82 16.12
N PRO A 89 2.01 16.04 15.56
CA PRO A 89 3.27 16.78 15.43
C PRO A 89 4.04 17.00 16.73
N GLU A 90 3.37 16.96 17.89
CA GLU A 90 3.98 17.12 19.22
C GLU A 90 4.48 15.79 19.82
N ALA A 91 4.33 14.68 19.09
CA ALA A 91 4.84 13.38 19.52
C ALA A 91 6.38 13.41 19.67
N PRO A 92 6.94 12.73 20.69
CA PRO A 92 8.38 12.62 20.87
C PRO A 92 9.03 12.03 19.61
N GLN A 93 10.20 12.55 19.25
CA GLN A 93 10.94 12.07 18.09
C GLN A 93 11.84 10.89 18.47
N PRO A 94 12.04 9.92 17.57
CA PRO A 94 12.92 8.79 17.81
C PRO A 94 14.36 9.30 18.02
N CYS A 95 14.95 8.92 19.15
CA CYS A 95 16.30 9.25 19.54
C CYS A 95 16.90 7.99 20.18
N PRO A 96 17.92 7.35 19.56
CA PRO A 96 18.48 6.13 20.11
C PRO A 96 19.11 6.39 21.49
N PRO A 97 19.00 5.44 22.44
CA PRO A 97 19.55 5.58 23.79
C PRO A 97 21.07 5.75 23.77
N THR A 98 21.57 6.65 24.62
CA THR A 98 23.00 6.74 24.91
C THR A 98 23.41 5.70 25.96
N ILE A 99 24.73 5.46 26.08
CA ILE A 99 25.27 4.53 27.09
C ILE A 99 24.92 5.01 28.51
N GLU A 100 24.88 6.32 28.73
CA GLU A 100 24.44 6.91 30.00
C GLU A 100 22.96 6.61 30.28
N ALA A 101 22.08 6.66 29.27
CA ALA A 101 20.67 6.30 29.45
C ALA A 101 20.51 4.84 29.85
N PHE A 102 21.29 3.93 29.24
CA PHE A 102 21.34 2.53 29.68
C PHE A 102 21.84 2.39 31.12
N ARG A 103 22.88 3.14 31.49
CA ARG A 103 23.43 3.14 32.85
C ARG A 103 22.38 3.60 33.87
N GLU A 104 21.68 4.70 33.61
CA GLU A 104 20.64 5.22 34.49
C GLU A 104 19.52 4.22 34.73
N GLN A 105 19.07 3.52 33.67
CA GLN A 105 18.04 2.48 33.80
C GLN A 105 18.54 1.28 34.61
N ILE A 106 19.77 0.82 34.36
CA ILE A 106 20.35 -0.28 35.13
C ILE A 106 20.50 0.10 36.61
N ASP A 107 21.04 1.29 36.90
CA ASP A 107 21.21 1.81 38.26
C ASP A 107 19.85 1.97 38.97
N HIS A 108 18.79 2.37 38.24
CA HIS A 108 17.43 2.46 38.77
C HIS A 108 16.90 1.09 39.23
N TYR A 109 17.01 0.05 38.40
CA TYR A 109 16.54 -1.30 38.77
C TYR A 109 17.40 -1.93 39.88
N GLU A 110 18.71 -1.68 39.92
CA GLU A 110 19.57 -2.10 41.04
C GLU A 110 19.19 -1.39 42.35
N ALA A 111 18.90 -0.09 42.31
CA ALA A 111 18.43 0.66 43.47
C ALA A 111 17.07 0.15 43.97
N LEU A 112 16.14 -0.14 43.06
CA LEU A 112 14.85 -0.75 43.39
C LEU A 112 15.01 -2.13 44.02
N TYR A 113 15.94 -2.94 43.51
CA TYR A 113 16.23 -4.25 44.09
C TYR A 113 16.67 -4.12 45.56
N LEU A 114 17.58 -3.18 45.86
CA LEU A 114 18.02 -2.88 47.23
C LEU A 114 16.91 -2.30 48.11
N GLU A 115 15.97 -1.54 47.56
CA GLU A 115 14.80 -1.04 48.30
C GLU A 115 13.88 -2.21 48.69
N ILE A 116 13.58 -3.10 47.75
CA ILE A 116 12.68 -4.25 47.98
C ILE A 116 13.31 -5.27 48.93
N GLU A 117 14.64 -5.42 48.92
CA GLU A 117 15.35 -6.30 49.85
C GLU A 117 15.18 -5.88 51.32
N LYS A 118 15.07 -4.56 51.57
CA LYS A 118 14.85 -3.98 52.90
C LYS A 118 13.43 -4.19 53.44
N ILE A 119 12.50 -4.71 52.64
CA ILE A 119 11.12 -4.96 53.08
C ILE A 119 11.11 -6.09 54.11
N GLU A 120 10.49 -5.82 55.26
CA GLU A 120 10.35 -6.74 56.37
C GLU A 120 9.61 -8.03 55.94
N PRO A 121 10.06 -9.22 56.42
CA PRO A 121 9.50 -10.50 55.98
C PRO A 121 8.08 -10.77 56.52
N PHE A 122 7.70 -10.15 57.64
CA PHE A 122 6.41 -10.35 58.29
C PHE A 122 5.81 -9.03 58.74
N GLN A 123 4.51 -8.86 58.52
CA GLN A 123 3.73 -7.73 59.04
C GLN A 123 2.65 -8.25 59.99
N ILE A 124 2.54 -7.66 61.19
CA ILE A 124 1.55 -8.05 62.21
C ILE A 124 0.53 -6.91 62.36
N PHE A 125 -0.75 -7.23 62.16
CA PHE A 125 -1.89 -6.34 62.30
C PHE A 125 -2.67 -6.65 63.59
N ASN A 126 -2.98 -5.61 64.37
CA ASN A 126 -3.69 -5.66 65.65
C ASN A 126 -3.30 -6.86 66.57
N ALA A 127 -2.02 -7.25 66.57
CA ALA A 127 -1.40 -8.31 67.38
C ALA A 127 -1.88 -9.76 67.17
N TRP A 128 -2.92 -10.03 66.36
CA TRP A 128 -3.45 -11.38 66.14
C TRP A 128 -3.42 -11.86 64.68
N PHE A 129 -3.23 -10.95 63.71
CA PHE A 129 -3.21 -11.27 62.29
C PHE A 129 -1.82 -11.03 61.70
N GLN A 130 -1.12 -12.08 61.27
CA GLN A 130 0.22 -11.99 60.69
C GLN A 130 0.16 -12.32 59.19
N VAL A 131 0.77 -11.46 58.37
CA VAL A 131 0.94 -11.67 56.93
C VAL A 131 2.39 -11.97 56.62
N ASP A 132 2.61 -13.05 55.88
CA ASP A 132 3.92 -13.44 55.35
C ASP A 132 4.16 -12.78 53.99
N VAL A 133 5.10 -11.84 53.94
CA VAL A 133 5.42 -11.06 52.74
C VAL A 133 6.55 -11.72 51.93
N ARG A 134 7.25 -12.73 52.49
CA ARG A 134 8.43 -13.35 51.85
C ARG A 134 8.17 -13.88 50.43
N PRO A 135 7.06 -14.60 50.14
CA PRO A 135 6.81 -15.10 48.79
C PRO A 135 6.61 -13.98 47.76
N PHE A 136 5.94 -12.90 48.17
CA PHE A 136 5.73 -11.72 47.34
C PHE A 136 7.05 -10.98 47.11
N ARG A 137 7.82 -10.73 48.18
CA ARG A 137 9.14 -10.10 48.12
C ARG A 137 10.08 -10.86 47.18
N GLN A 138 10.15 -12.19 47.30
CA GLN A 138 11.00 -13.01 46.44
C GLN A 138 10.56 -12.92 44.97
N SER A 139 9.25 -12.92 44.72
CA SER A 139 8.72 -12.80 43.35
C SER A 139 9.04 -11.42 42.76
N LEU A 140 8.90 -10.36 43.55
CA LEU A 140 9.18 -8.99 43.13
C LEU A 140 10.69 -8.79 42.85
N LEU A 141 11.57 -9.27 43.73
CA LEU A 141 13.03 -9.27 43.50
C LEU A 141 13.41 -10.00 42.20
N ASN A 142 12.78 -11.15 41.94
CA ASN A 142 13.00 -11.89 40.70
C ASN A 142 12.55 -11.11 39.46
N ILE A 143 11.43 -10.37 39.54
CA ILE A 143 10.94 -9.54 38.44
C ILE A 143 11.89 -8.35 38.19
N VAL A 144 12.28 -7.61 39.23
CA VAL A 144 13.21 -6.48 39.10
C VAL A 144 14.55 -6.95 38.53
N ARG A 145 15.07 -8.09 38.98
CA ARG A 145 16.30 -8.67 38.43
C ARG A 145 16.15 -9.01 36.95
N LYS A 146 15.00 -9.51 36.52
CA LYS A 146 14.72 -9.77 35.10
C LYS A 146 14.67 -8.50 34.26
N TRP A 147 14.17 -7.39 34.81
CA TRP A 147 14.21 -6.08 34.14
C TRP A 147 15.64 -5.57 34.01
N GLY A 148 16.42 -5.56 35.10
CA GLY A 148 17.83 -5.14 35.05
C GLY A 148 18.69 -6.00 34.12
N ASN A 149 18.48 -7.33 34.13
CA ASN A 149 19.18 -8.26 33.24
C ASN A 149 18.83 -8.05 31.77
N MET A 150 17.62 -7.61 31.43
CA MET A 150 17.23 -7.39 30.04
C MET A 150 18.09 -6.31 29.36
N PHE A 151 18.31 -5.17 30.02
CA PHE A 151 19.17 -4.10 29.50
C PHE A 151 20.62 -4.56 29.38
N LYS A 152 21.09 -5.25 30.42
CA LYS A 152 22.41 -5.88 30.49
C LYS A 152 22.65 -6.88 29.35
N ASP A 153 21.73 -7.82 29.14
CA ASP A 153 21.80 -8.85 28.09
C ASP A 153 21.73 -8.24 26.69
N HIS A 154 20.93 -7.18 26.51
CA HIS A 154 20.89 -6.45 25.25
C HIS A 154 22.23 -5.78 24.94
N LEU A 155 22.87 -5.12 25.91
CA LEU A 155 24.19 -4.51 25.72
C LEU A 155 25.24 -5.56 25.34
N VAL A 156 25.27 -6.70 26.03
CA VAL A 156 26.17 -7.81 25.70
C VAL A 156 25.91 -8.32 24.28
N THR A 157 24.65 -8.54 23.93
CA THR A 157 24.25 -9.06 22.62
C THR A 157 24.60 -8.06 21.51
N ASN A 158 24.34 -6.78 21.71
CA ASN A 158 24.62 -5.72 20.75
C ASN A 158 26.13 -5.58 20.47
N VAL A 159 26.95 -5.53 21.53
CA VAL A 159 28.42 -5.48 21.41
C VAL A 159 28.93 -6.73 20.70
N THR A 160 28.46 -7.91 21.11
CA THR A 160 28.89 -9.19 20.53
C THR A 160 28.52 -9.30 19.05
N TYR A 161 27.28 -8.94 18.70
CA TYR A 161 26.80 -8.97 17.31
C TYR A 161 27.55 -7.95 16.45
N SER A 162 27.71 -6.71 16.93
CA SER A 162 28.36 -5.64 16.16
C SER A 162 29.84 -5.94 15.89
N LEU A 163 30.57 -6.44 16.88
CA LEU A 163 31.98 -6.82 16.70
C LEU A 163 32.12 -8.07 15.81
N THR A 164 31.21 -9.04 15.93
CA THR A 164 31.20 -10.23 15.07
C THR A 164 30.84 -9.92 13.62
N ASP A 165 29.86 -9.03 13.38
CA ASP A 165 29.53 -8.53 12.04
C ASP A 165 30.73 -7.81 11.42
N LEU A 166 31.37 -6.92 12.18
CA LEU A 166 32.55 -6.21 11.72
C LEU A 166 33.70 -7.17 11.37
N GLY A 167 33.99 -8.15 12.23
CA GLY A 167 35.01 -9.17 11.94
C GLY A 167 34.70 -9.99 10.68
N ASN A 168 33.44 -10.38 10.49
CA ASN A 168 33.01 -11.08 9.28
C ASN A 168 33.10 -10.20 8.02
N PHE A 169 32.76 -8.91 8.14
CA PHE A 169 32.90 -7.95 7.06
C PHE A 169 34.36 -7.73 6.68
N ILE A 170 35.25 -7.51 7.65
CA ILE A 170 36.70 -7.34 7.44
C ILE A 170 37.27 -8.56 6.71
N ARG A 171 36.95 -9.76 7.17
CA ARG A 171 37.42 -10.99 6.52
C ARG A 171 36.95 -11.10 5.06
N LYS A 172 35.66 -10.86 4.79
CA LYS A 172 35.11 -10.90 3.42
C LYS A 172 35.70 -9.78 2.55
N ALA A 173 35.92 -8.59 3.10
CA ALA A 173 36.52 -7.47 2.39
C ALA A 173 37.99 -7.76 2.04
N ASP A 174 38.78 -8.29 2.97
CA ASP A 174 40.17 -8.68 2.71
C ASP A 174 40.25 -9.82 1.69
N GLU A 175 39.41 -10.86 1.82
CA GLU A 175 39.32 -11.95 0.83
C GLU A 175 38.98 -11.42 -0.58
N GLY A 176 38.04 -10.49 -0.69
CA GLY A 176 37.64 -9.88 -1.95
C GLY A 176 38.68 -8.93 -2.55
N LEU A 177 39.34 -8.11 -1.71
CA LEU A 177 40.35 -7.14 -2.14
C LEU A 177 41.69 -7.81 -2.53
N LEU A 178 42.01 -8.95 -1.94
CA LEU A 178 43.23 -9.71 -2.25
C LEU A 178 43.09 -10.59 -3.51
N GLN A 179 41.91 -10.65 -4.12
CA GLN A 179 41.69 -11.36 -5.37
C GLN A 179 42.50 -10.71 -6.51
N VAL A 180 43.26 -11.52 -7.26
CA VAL A 180 44.07 -11.01 -8.37
C VAL A 180 43.20 -10.84 -9.62
N VAL A 181 42.97 -9.61 -10.03
CA VAL A 181 42.27 -9.28 -11.28
C VAL A 181 43.27 -9.09 -12.40
N LYS A 182 43.04 -9.78 -13.52
CA LYS A 182 43.81 -9.63 -14.77
C LYS A 182 43.06 -8.73 -15.74
N GLU A 183 43.79 -8.13 -16.68
CA GLU A 183 43.19 -7.39 -17.80
C GLU A 183 42.16 -8.26 -18.54
N GLY A 184 40.91 -7.79 -18.60
CA GLY A 184 39.78 -8.48 -19.25
C GLY A 184 38.81 -9.21 -18.32
N ASP A 185 39.11 -9.33 -17.02
CA ASP A 185 38.19 -9.90 -16.02
C ASP A 185 37.25 -8.82 -15.44
N TYR A 186 36.16 -8.58 -16.17
CA TYR A 186 35.14 -7.59 -15.79
C TYR A 186 34.46 -7.95 -14.45
N ASP A 187 34.08 -9.22 -14.27
CA ASP A 187 33.38 -9.68 -13.08
C ASP A 187 34.28 -9.60 -11.83
N GLY A 188 35.57 -9.93 -11.99
CA GLY A 188 36.58 -9.75 -10.94
C GLY A 188 36.77 -8.28 -10.56
N LEU A 189 36.88 -7.38 -11.55
CA LEU A 189 37.01 -5.94 -11.31
C LEU A 189 35.77 -5.37 -10.60
N VAL A 190 34.58 -5.80 -11.02
CA VAL A 190 33.30 -5.40 -10.41
C VAL A 190 33.25 -5.76 -8.93
N ASN A 191 33.63 -6.98 -8.59
CA ASN A 191 33.66 -7.44 -7.19
C ASN A 191 34.64 -6.62 -6.35
N ILE A 192 35.85 -6.36 -6.84
CA ILE A 192 36.84 -5.52 -6.14
C ILE A 192 36.29 -4.10 -5.93
N MET A 193 35.69 -3.51 -6.96
CA MET A 193 35.13 -2.16 -6.89
C MET A 193 33.97 -2.07 -5.89
N ALA A 194 33.13 -3.10 -5.80
CA ALA A 194 32.07 -3.19 -4.79
C ALA A 194 32.65 -3.21 -3.37
N TYR A 195 33.68 -4.03 -3.10
CA TYR A 195 34.34 -4.04 -1.80
C TYR A 195 35.05 -2.72 -1.48
N LEU A 196 35.72 -2.10 -2.44
CA LEU A 196 36.32 -0.77 -2.27
C LEU A 196 35.28 0.30 -1.94
N PHE A 197 34.10 0.22 -2.55
CA PHE A 197 32.98 1.11 -2.27
C PHE A 197 32.44 0.88 -0.84
N HIS A 198 32.12 -0.36 -0.47
CA HIS A 198 31.60 -0.68 0.86
C HIS A 198 32.59 -0.33 1.99
N VAL A 199 33.91 -0.53 1.77
CA VAL A 199 34.94 -0.11 2.72
C VAL A 199 34.93 1.42 2.88
N LYS A 200 34.87 2.19 1.78
CA LYS A 200 34.80 3.66 1.81
C LYS A 200 33.54 4.15 2.55
N GLU A 201 32.38 3.55 2.29
CA GLU A 201 31.11 3.91 2.91
C GLU A 201 31.08 3.61 4.42
N ARG A 202 31.53 2.42 4.84
CA ARG A 202 31.57 2.02 6.25
C ARG A 202 32.71 2.66 7.05
N THR A 203 33.64 3.40 6.43
CA THR A 203 34.81 3.95 7.14
C THR A 203 34.43 4.94 8.23
N ALA A 204 33.56 5.90 7.94
CA ALA A 204 33.17 6.91 8.93
C ALA A 204 32.46 6.27 10.14
N THR A 205 31.48 5.42 9.87
CA THR A 205 30.68 4.77 10.92
C THR A 205 31.50 3.77 11.74
N THR A 206 32.37 2.99 11.11
CA THR A 206 33.19 1.98 11.80
C THR A 206 34.27 2.64 12.67
N ASP A 207 34.89 3.73 12.21
CA ASP A 207 35.91 4.44 13.00
C ASP A 207 35.29 5.08 14.27
N GLU A 208 34.05 5.58 14.20
CA GLU A 208 33.32 6.13 15.35
C GLU A 208 32.75 5.05 16.29
N MET A 209 32.49 3.83 15.80
CA MET A 209 31.86 2.75 16.58
C MET A 209 32.75 2.20 17.70
N PHE A 210 34.08 2.22 17.55
CA PHE A 210 34.97 1.57 18.51
C PHE A 210 34.95 2.21 19.91
N GLU A 211 34.78 3.54 20.00
CA GLU A 211 34.82 4.22 21.31
C GLU A 211 33.58 3.91 22.17
N PRO A 212 32.33 4.04 21.66
CA PRO A 212 31.13 3.62 22.39
C PRO A 212 31.15 2.13 22.79
N MET A 213 31.75 1.26 21.97
CA MET A 213 31.83 -0.17 22.28
C MET A 213 32.79 -0.44 23.45
N LYS A 214 33.91 0.30 23.56
CA LYS A 214 34.80 0.22 24.73
C LYS A 214 34.08 0.69 26.00
N GLU A 215 33.39 1.83 25.95
CA GLU A 215 32.63 2.38 27.07
C GLU A 215 31.53 1.39 27.53
N THR A 216 30.84 0.76 26.58
CA THR A 216 29.83 -0.28 26.89
C THR A 216 30.46 -1.49 27.60
N ILE A 217 31.63 -1.95 27.15
CA ILE A 217 32.34 -3.07 27.78
C ILE A 217 32.85 -2.70 29.18
N GLU A 218 33.33 -1.47 29.39
CA GLU A 218 33.72 -0.97 30.71
C GLU A 218 32.52 -0.91 31.67
N LEU A 219 31.36 -0.46 31.17
CA LEU A 219 30.11 -0.47 31.94
C LEU A 219 29.68 -1.90 32.31
N LEU A 220 29.75 -2.83 31.36
CA LEU A 220 29.43 -4.24 31.60
C LEU A 220 30.39 -4.88 32.62
N LYS A 221 31.67 -4.53 32.59
CA LYS A 221 32.66 -4.93 33.61
C LYS A 221 32.35 -4.34 34.98
N TYR A 222 31.87 -3.09 35.05
CA TYR A 222 31.46 -2.47 36.31
C TYR A 222 30.30 -3.22 36.99
N TYR A 223 29.38 -3.80 36.20
CA TYR A 223 28.26 -4.59 36.70
C TYR A 223 28.57 -6.09 36.86
N ASP A 224 29.85 -6.48 36.88
CA ASP A 224 30.32 -7.87 37.01
C ASP A 224 29.66 -8.85 36.02
N MET A 225 29.41 -8.40 34.79
CA MET A 225 28.89 -9.30 33.74
C MET A 225 30.01 -10.11 33.10
N ASP A 226 29.78 -11.42 32.96
CA ASP A 226 30.66 -12.32 32.22
C ASP A 226 30.55 -12.01 30.72
N ILE A 227 31.51 -11.22 30.22
CA ILE A 227 31.66 -10.96 28.79
C ILE A 227 32.51 -12.09 28.19
N PRO A 228 32.10 -12.71 27.07
CA PRO A 228 32.91 -13.72 26.41
C PRO A 228 34.32 -13.21 26.08
N GLU A 229 35.33 -14.07 26.28
CA GLU A 229 36.74 -13.70 26.07
C GLU A 229 36.99 -13.32 24.60
N GLU A 230 36.23 -13.92 23.67
CA GLU A 230 36.25 -13.61 22.24
C GLU A 230 35.95 -12.13 21.94
N VAL A 231 35.04 -11.52 22.70
CA VAL A 231 34.66 -10.10 22.52
C VAL A 231 35.80 -9.17 22.91
N ASN A 232 36.55 -9.52 23.98
CA ASN A 232 37.72 -8.75 24.40
C ASN A 232 38.87 -8.87 23.39
N VAL A 233 39.08 -10.05 22.80
CA VAL A 233 40.06 -10.25 21.72
C VAL A 233 39.67 -9.42 20.49
N TYR A 234 38.40 -9.49 20.06
CA TYR A 234 37.92 -8.69 18.93
C TYR A 234 38.08 -7.19 19.14
N LEU A 235 37.85 -6.67 20.35
CA LEU A 235 38.03 -5.24 20.64
C LEU A 235 39.49 -4.79 20.48
N GLN A 236 40.46 -5.68 20.74
CA GLN A 236 41.89 -5.39 20.59
C GLN A 236 42.36 -5.56 19.14
N GLU A 237 41.93 -6.62 18.46
CA GLU A 237 42.42 -7.00 17.14
C GLU A 237 41.71 -6.27 15.98
N LEU A 238 40.38 -6.06 16.08
CA LEU A 238 39.60 -5.49 14.97
C LEU A 238 40.02 -4.07 14.56
N PRO A 239 40.43 -3.15 15.46
CA PRO A 239 40.95 -1.84 15.06
C PRO A 239 42.20 -1.96 14.18
N GLU A 240 43.11 -2.89 14.52
CA GLU A 240 44.32 -3.12 13.74
C GLU A 240 44.01 -3.79 12.39
N GLN A 241 43.13 -4.80 12.40
CA GLN A 241 42.67 -5.46 11.18
C GLN A 241 41.96 -4.48 10.25
N TRP A 242 41.10 -3.61 10.78
CA TRP A 242 40.41 -2.57 10.02
C TRP A 242 41.39 -1.56 9.42
N ALA A 243 42.40 -1.13 10.18
CA ALA A 243 43.47 -0.27 9.66
C ALA A 243 44.25 -0.95 8.52
N ASN A 244 44.50 -2.26 8.63
CA ASN A 244 45.12 -3.04 7.58
C ASN A 244 44.23 -3.14 6.33
N THR A 245 42.94 -3.47 6.47
CA THR A 245 41.96 -3.49 5.37
C THR A 245 41.90 -2.14 4.65
N LYS A 246 41.90 -1.02 5.38
CA LYS A 246 41.96 0.34 4.78
C LYS A 246 43.24 0.52 3.94
N LYS A 247 44.39 0.03 4.42
CA LYS A 247 45.67 0.08 3.69
C LYS A 247 45.68 -0.81 2.45
N ILE A 248 45.13 -2.02 2.55
CA ILE A 248 44.94 -2.95 1.41
C ILE A 248 44.03 -2.28 0.38
N ALA A 249 42.88 -1.75 0.79
CA ALA A 249 41.94 -1.05 -0.08
C ALA A 249 42.60 0.13 -0.81
N LEU A 250 43.42 0.95 -0.14
CA LEU A 250 44.16 2.04 -0.79
C LEU A 250 45.16 1.52 -1.83
N THR A 251 45.87 0.43 -1.52
CA THR A 251 46.85 -0.18 -2.42
C THR A 251 46.17 -0.77 -3.66
N VAL A 252 45.11 -1.55 -3.45
CA VAL A 252 44.30 -2.16 -4.52
C VAL A 252 43.69 -1.06 -5.38
N LYS A 253 43.13 -0.01 -4.78
CA LYS A 253 42.60 1.16 -5.51
C LYS A 253 43.64 1.77 -6.46
N GLN A 254 44.90 1.91 -6.04
CA GLN A 254 45.96 2.41 -6.90
C GLN A 254 46.31 1.43 -8.04
N GLN A 255 46.28 0.13 -7.78
CA GLN A 255 46.56 -0.91 -8.77
C GLN A 255 45.45 -1.05 -9.81
N VAL A 256 44.17 -0.96 -9.40
CA VAL A 256 43.02 -1.06 -10.30
C VAL A 256 42.67 0.26 -10.98
N ALA A 257 43.20 1.40 -10.53
CA ALA A 257 42.95 2.71 -11.15
C ALA A 257 43.13 2.76 -12.68
N PRO A 258 44.20 2.22 -13.30
CA PRO A 258 44.32 2.22 -14.76
C PRO A 258 43.27 1.31 -15.44
N LEU A 259 42.95 0.16 -14.84
CA LEU A 259 41.91 -0.76 -15.35
C LEU A 259 40.53 -0.11 -15.26
N GLN A 260 40.23 0.53 -14.13
CA GLN A 260 39.04 1.32 -13.89
C GLN A 260 38.91 2.44 -14.94
N ALA A 261 39.99 3.18 -15.21
CA ALA A 261 39.96 4.26 -16.20
C ALA A 261 39.60 3.75 -17.60
N ASN A 262 40.14 2.59 -18.01
CA ASN A 262 39.80 1.95 -19.27
C ASN A 262 38.33 1.51 -19.32
N GLU A 263 37.81 0.88 -18.26
CA GLU A 263 36.40 0.49 -18.18
C GLU A 263 35.46 1.69 -18.15
N VAL A 264 35.81 2.78 -17.47
CA VAL A 264 35.03 4.04 -17.49
C VAL A 264 34.91 4.58 -18.91
N VAL A 265 35.98 4.53 -19.71
CA VAL A 265 35.93 4.91 -21.13
C VAL A 265 35.04 3.93 -21.92
N GLY A 266 35.14 2.64 -21.65
CA GLY A 266 34.28 1.60 -22.23
C GLY A 266 32.79 1.83 -21.93
N ILE A 267 32.44 2.14 -20.68
CA ILE A 267 31.08 2.45 -20.24
C ILE A 267 30.57 3.72 -20.93
N ARG A 268 31.38 4.78 -21.00
CA ARG A 268 31.01 6.01 -21.73
C ARG A 268 30.72 5.74 -23.21
N ASN A 269 31.53 4.90 -23.86
CA ASN A 269 31.30 4.49 -25.24
C ASN A 269 30.03 3.65 -25.39
N LYS A 270 29.73 2.74 -24.45
CA LYS A 270 28.49 1.98 -24.41
C LYS A 270 27.27 2.89 -24.24
N ILE A 271 27.33 3.88 -23.35
CA ILE A 271 26.28 4.89 -23.16
C ILE A 271 26.02 5.64 -24.48
N ALA A 272 27.07 6.14 -25.13
CA ALA A 272 26.94 6.88 -26.39
C ALA A 272 26.38 6.01 -27.53
N ALA A 273 26.83 4.75 -27.63
CA ALA A 273 26.32 3.80 -28.62
C ALA A 273 24.84 3.46 -28.36
N PHE A 274 24.46 3.30 -27.09
CA PHE A 274 23.08 3.02 -26.69
C PHE A 274 22.17 4.23 -26.93
N ASP A 275 22.63 5.45 -26.68
CA ASP A 275 21.92 6.69 -27.03
C ASP A 275 21.64 6.77 -28.54
N LEU A 276 22.64 6.47 -29.37
CA LEU A 276 22.47 6.42 -30.83
C LEU A 276 21.47 5.33 -31.24
N HIS A 277 21.56 4.16 -30.62
CA HIS A 277 20.62 3.06 -30.89
C HIS A 277 19.18 3.45 -30.52
N ILE A 278 18.94 4.08 -29.36
CA ILE A 278 17.61 4.57 -28.98
C ILE A 278 17.12 5.63 -29.97
N ALA A 279 17.98 6.54 -30.43
CA ALA A 279 17.61 7.55 -31.41
C ALA A 279 17.17 6.92 -32.75
N LEU A 280 17.93 5.95 -33.26
CA LEU A 280 17.56 5.20 -34.47
C LEU A 280 16.27 4.41 -34.28
N PHE A 281 16.13 3.73 -33.14
CA PHE A 281 14.90 3.02 -32.80
C PHE A 281 13.70 3.97 -32.75
N ARG A 282 13.87 5.18 -32.22
CA ARG A 282 12.84 6.22 -32.15
C ARG A 282 12.39 6.68 -33.54
N ASP A 283 13.32 6.88 -34.47
CA ASP A 283 13.00 7.29 -35.83
C ASP A 283 12.19 6.21 -36.56
N ILE A 284 12.59 4.94 -36.41
CA ILE A 284 11.85 3.80 -36.95
C ILE A 284 10.48 3.69 -36.25
N PHE A 285 10.43 3.88 -34.92
CA PHE A 285 9.21 3.79 -34.11
C PHE A 285 8.09 4.67 -34.67
N ARG A 286 8.42 5.90 -35.08
CA ARG A 286 7.47 6.87 -35.65
C ARG A 286 6.92 6.49 -37.03
N THR A 287 7.61 5.61 -37.75
CA THR A 287 7.22 5.20 -39.12
C THR A 287 6.35 3.95 -39.16
N TYR A 288 6.16 3.26 -38.03
CA TYR A 288 5.39 2.02 -38.00
C TYR A 288 3.90 2.25 -38.26
N ASP A 289 3.29 1.24 -38.89
CA ASP A 289 1.90 1.29 -39.33
C ASP A 289 0.87 1.18 -38.20
N PHE A 290 1.26 0.92 -36.94
CA PHE A 290 0.34 0.98 -35.80
C PHE A 290 -0.15 2.41 -35.45
N PHE A 291 0.42 3.44 -36.07
CA PHE A 291 -0.13 4.80 -36.00
C PHE A 291 -1.26 5.03 -37.02
N LYS A 292 -1.38 4.17 -38.04
CA LYS A 292 -2.40 4.26 -39.09
C LYS A 292 -3.59 3.37 -38.75
N TYR A 293 -4.79 3.90 -38.96
CA TYR A 293 -6.04 3.18 -38.64
C TYR A 293 -6.25 1.92 -39.49
N GLU A 294 -5.67 1.86 -40.69
CA GLU A 294 -5.85 0.78 -41.68
C GLU A 294 -5.16 -0.54 -41.31
N ASN A 295 -4.39 -0.60 -40.22
CA ASN A 295 -3.71 -1.81 -39.82
C ASN A 295 -4.69 -2.92 -39.40
N ALA A 296 -4.61 -4.07 -40.07
CA ALA A 296 -5.47 -5.22 -39.82
C ALA A 296 -5.08 -6.02 -38.56
N GLU A 297 -3.79 -6.04 -38.19
CA GLU A 297 -3.27 -6.83 -37.06
C GLU A 297 -2.33 -6.01 -36.15
N PRO A 298 -2.82 -4.91 -35.54
CA PRO A 298 -2.00 -4.01 -34.73
C PRO A 298 -1.38 -4.70 -33.50
N TYR A 299 -2.05 -5.68 -32.88
CA TYR A 299 -1.55 -6.34 -31.67
C TYR A 299 -0.29 -7.17 -31.89
N ILE A 300 -0.10 -7.79 -33.05
CA ILE A 300 1.10 -8.57 -33.36
C ILE A 300 2.32 -7.64 -33.37
N LEU A 301 2.18 -6.50 -34.04
CA LEU A 301 3.22 -5.49 -34.12
C LEU A 301 3.46 -4.83 -32.77
N LEU A 302 2.39 -4.47 -32.04
CA LEU A 302 2.47 -3.91 -30.69
C LEU A 302 3.22 -4.85 -29.72
N ASN A 303 2.91 -6.15 -29.72
CA ASN A 303 3.58 -7.13 -28.86
C ASN A 303 5.06 -7.30 -29.21
N ARG A 304 5.38 -7.35 -30.51
CA ARG A 304 6.77 -7.42 -30.98
C ARG A 304 7.58 -6.22 -30.50
N ILE A 305 7.06 -5.00 -30.74
CA ILE A 305 7.74 -3.75 -30.37
C ILE A 305 7.80 -3.59 -28.85
N ASN A 306 6.79 -4.04 -28.10
CA ASN A 306 6.86 -4.11 -26.65
C ASN A 306 8.03 -4.98 -26.16
N GLY A 307 8.21 -6.16 -26.78
CA GLY A 307 9.35 -7.04 -26.47
C GLY A 307 10.71 -6.42 -26.82
N ASP A 308 10.78 -5.60 -27.87
CA ASP A 308 12.00 -4.88 -28.22
C ASP A 308 12.28 -3.73 -27.23
N ILE A 309 11.26 -2.99 -26.78
CA ILE A 309 11.41 -1.97 -25.72
C ILE A 309 11.83 -2.62 -24.39
N GLU A 310 11.28 -3.79 -24.04
CA GLU A 310 11.70 -4.54 -22.84
C GLU A 310 13.16 -4.98 -22.89
N ARG A 311 13.67 -5.36 -24.08
CA ARG A 311 15.10 -5.63 -24.25
C ARG A 311 15.93 -4.37 -24.02
N LEU A 312 15.55 -3.25 -24.62
CA LEU A 312 16.25 -1.97 -24.43
C LEU A 312 16.22 -1.51 -22.97
N GLU A 313 15.12 -1.72 -22.23
CA GLU A 313 15.06 -1.40 -20.81
C GLU A 313 15.95 -2.29 -19.94
N ARG A 314 16.09 -3.57 -20.28
CA ARG A 314 17.07 -4.45 -19.62
C ARG A 314 18.50 -3.98 -19.89
N ASP A 315 18.82 -3.66 -21.15
CA ASP A 315 20.15 -3.15 -21.52
C ASP A 315 20.44 -1.81 -20.80
N MET A 316 19.44 -0.92 -20.70
CA MET A 316 19.53 0.31 -19.91
C MET A 316 19.85 0.02 -18.43
N SER A 317 19.18 -0.95 -17.81
CA SER A 317 19.40 -1.31 -16.41
C SER A 317 20.84 -1.79 -16.19
N ILE A 318 21.36 -2.62 -17.10
CA ILE A 318 22.75 -3.11 -17.03
C ILE A 318 23.75 -1.96 -17.16
N ILE A 319 23.51 -1.02 -18.07
CA ILE A 319 24.36 0.18 -18.23
C ILE A 319 24.29 1.07 -16.98
N GLN A 320 23.12 1.22 -16.38
CA GLN A 320 22.92 2.03 -15.18
C GLN A 320 23.61 1.43 -13.95
N GLU A 321 23.50 0.11 -13.76
CA GLU A 321 24.21 -0.64 -12.72
C GLU A 321 25.73 -0.52 -12.91
N SER A 322 26.22 -0.73 -14.14
CA SER A 322 27.63 -0.55 -14.50
C SER A 322 28.09 0.89 -14.21
N GLY A 323 27.31 1.89 -14.58
CA GLY A 323 27.64 3.30 -14.32
C GLY A 323 27.69 3.63 -12.83
N SER A 324 26.73 3.13 -12.05
CA SER A 324 26.69 3.33 -10.60
C SER A 324 27.92 2.74 -9.91
N LEU A 325 28.30 1.52 -10.27
CA LEU A 325 29.45 0.84 -9.68
C LEU A 325 30.77 1.57 -9.91
N PHE A 326 30.93 2.16 -11.09
CA PHE A 326 32.14 2.87 -11.48
C PHE A 326 32.07 4.40 -11.22
N GLU A 327 31.05 4.87 -10.50
CA GLU A 327 30.78 6.29 -10.23
C GLU A 327 30.72 7.14 -11.53
N VAL A 328 30.26 6.55 -12.64
CA VAL A 328 30.09 7.23 -13.93
C VAL A 328 28.65 7.77 -14.02
N PRO A 329 28.44 9.08 -14.23
CA PRO A 329 27.10 9.62 -14.38
C PRO A 329 26.47 9.10 -15.68
N VAL A 330 25.41 8.33 -15.56
CA VAL A 330 24.60 7.85 -16.70
C VAL A 330 23.47 8.85 -16.94
N PRO A 331 23.36 9.45 -18.13
CA PRO A 331 22.27 10.36 -18.45
C PRO A 331 20.94 9.61 -18.48
N GLU A 332 19.85 10.33 -18.21
CA GLU A 332 18.52 9.76 -18.34
C GLU A 332 18.15 9.56 -19.82
N PHE A 333 17.87 8.31 -20.21
CA PHE A 333 17.43 7.95 -21.55
C PHE A 333 15.96 8.34 -21.82
N LYS A 334 15.70 9.65 -21.95
CA LYS A 334 14.35 10.23 -22.10
C LYS A 334 13.56 9.66 -23.28
N LEU A 335 14.24 9.39 -24.40
CA LEU A 335 13.61 8.86 -25.60
C LEU A 335 13.03 7.46 -25.39
N LEU A 336 13.72 6.59 -24.65
CA LEU A 336 13.23 5.24 -24.33
C LEU A 336 11.99 5.31 -23.42
N ARG A 337 12.03 6.16 -22.39
CA ARG A 337 10.87 6.42 -21.52
C ARG A 337 9.67 6.94 -22.31
N GLN A 338 9.92 7.82 -23.28
CA GLN A 338 8.87 8.33 -24.16
C GLN A 338 8.27 7.22 -25.04
N CYS A 339 9.11 6.36 -25.66
CA CYS A 339 8.62 5.20 -26.43
C CYS A 339 7.78 4.25 -25.56
N ARG A 340 8.20 3.98 -24.31
CA ARG A 340 7.43 3.14 -23.37
C ARG A 340 6.09 3.77 -23.01
N LYS A 341 6.04 5.09 -22.80
CA LYS A 341 4.78 5.83 -22.55
C LYS A 341 3.85 5.72 -23.76
N GLU A 342 4.34 6.05 -24.95
CA GLU A 342 3.59 6.00 -26.20
C GLU A 342 3.10 4.57 -26.50
N MET A 343 3.89 3.54 -26.21
CA MET A 343 3.51 2.13 -26.36
C MET A 343 2.30 1.74 -25.50
N LYS A 344 2.27 2.19 -24.23
CA LYS A 344 1.11 1.96 -23.34
C LYS A 344 -0.15 2.68 -23.86
N MET A 345 0.03 3.90 -24.35
CA MET A 345 -1.03 4.73 -24.91
C MET A 345 -1.60 4.11 -26.20
N LEU A 346 -0.74 3.62 -27.08
CA LEU A 346 -1.13 2.93 -28.32
C LEU A 346 -1.92 1.66 -28.02
N LYS A 347 -1.51 0.87 -27.02
CA LYS A 347 -2.30 -0.28 -26.60
C LYS A 347 -3.72 0.13 -26.18
N GLN A 348 -3.84 1.15 -25.31
CA GLN A 348 -5.14 1.65 -24.89
C GLN A 348 -5.99 2.13 -26.07
N LEU A 349 -5.39 2.91 -26.98
CA LEU A 349 -6.09 3.42 -28.16
C LEU A 349 -6.60 2.28 -29.05
N TRP A 350 -5.76 1.28 -29.33
CA TRP A 350 -6.16 0.12 -30.13
C TRP A 350 -7.22 -0.74 -29.42
N ASP A 351 -7.13 -0.92 -28.10
CA ASP A 351 -8.18 -1.59 -27.32
C ASP A 351 -9.54 -0.89 -27.53
N TYR A 352 -9.59 0.44 -27.50
CA TYR A 352 -10.80 1.21 -27.81
C TYR A 352 -11.23 1.08 -29.28
N VAL A 353 -10.29 1.07 -30.23
CA VAL A 353 -10.60 0.84 -31.66
C VAL A 353 -11.32 -0.50 -31.84
N PHE A 354 -10.84 -1.58 -31.21
CA PHE A 354 -11.47 -2.88 -31.31
C PHE A 354 -12.83 -2.94 -30.61
N ILE A 355 -12.98 -2.31 -29.45
CA ILE A 355 -14.28 -2.22 -28.76
C ILE A 355 -15.31 -1.55 -29.67
N VAL A 356 -14.98 -0.35 -30.18
CA VAL A 356 -15.87 0.42 -31.04
C VAL A 356 -16.17 -0.33 -32.35
N ARG A 357 -15.15 -0.87 -33.03
CA ARG A 357 -15.34 -1.63 -34.27
C ARG A 357 -16.23 -2.85 -34.03
N THR A 358 -15.96 -3.65 -33.01
CA THR A 358 -16.73 -4.86 -32.73
C THR A 358 -18.17 -4.53 -32.36
N SER A 359 -18.40 -3.51 -31.52
CA SER A 359 -19.76 -3.05 -31.21
C SER A 359 -20.52 -2.56 -32.45
N ILE A 360 -19.86 -1.82 -33.35
CA ILE A 360 -20.48 -1.35 -34.60
C ILE A 360 -20.77 -2.54 -35.53
N GLU A 361 -19.86 -3.49 -35.68
CA GLU A 361 -20.08 -4.70 -36.49
C GLU A 361 -21.24 -5.54 -35.92
N ASP A 362 -21.34 -5.69 -34.60
CA ASP A 362 -22.48 -6.36 -33.97
C ASP A 362 -23.79 -5.63 -34.26
N TRP A 363 -23.81 -4.30 -34.13
CA TRP A 363 -25.00 -3.50 -34.44
C TRP A 363 -25.41 -3.58 -35.90
N LYS A 364 -24.44 -3.61 -36.83
CA LYS A 364 -24.69 -3.77 -38.27
C LYS A 364 -25.49 -5.04 -38.58
N THR A 365 -25.30 -6.13 -37.80
CA THR A 365 -26.06 -7.38 -37.98
C THR A 365 -27.49 -7.33 -37.42
N THR A 366 -27.85 -6.28 -36.69
CA THR A 366 -29.17 -6.18 -36.03
C THR A 366 -30.27 -5.92 -37.07
N PRO A 367 -31.35 -6.73 -37.10
CA PRO A 367 -32.49 -6.49 -37.98
C PRO A 367 -33.20 -5.17 -37.66
N TRP A 368 -33.63 -4.42 -38.67
CA TRP A 368 -34.27 -3.09 -38.56
C TRP A 368 -35.33 -3.00 -37.44
N ARG A 369 -36.21 -4.00 -37.34
CA ARG A 369 -37.30 -4.04 -36.35
C ARG A 369 -36.84 -4.16 -34.90
N LYS A 370 -35.60 -4.59 -34.67
CA LYS A 370 -34.98 -4.78 -33.35
C LYS A 370 -33.89 -3.74 -33.08
N VAL A 371 -33.70 -2.76 -33.96
CA VAL A 371 -32.73 -1.68 -33.74
C VAL A 371 -33.22 -0.79 -32.61
N ASP A 372 -32.48 -0.79 -31.51
CA ASP A 372 -32.69 0.11 -30.37
C ASP A 372 -31.73 1.30 -30.50
N VAL A 373 -32.23 2.38 -31.11
CA VAL A 373 -31.45 3.58 -31.39
C VAL A 373 -31.07 4.31 -30.11
N GLU A 374 -31.93 4.30 -29.10
CA GLU A 374 -31.69 4.99 -27.84
C GLU A 374 -30.50 4.36 -27.10
N ASN A 375 -30.50 3.02 -26.99
CA ASN A 375 -29.39 2.31 -26.36
C ASN A 375 -28.08 2.47 -27.16
N MET A 376 -28.13 2.35 -28.49
CA MET A 376 -26.95 2.53 -29.35
C MET A 376 -26.37 3.97 -29.27
N ASP A 377 -27.23 4.99 -29.18
CA ASP A 377 -26.82 6.39 -29.01
C ASP A 377 -26.17 6.63 -27.64
N ILE A 378 -26.70 6.03 -26.57
CA ILE A 378 -26.10 6.06 -25.23
C ILE A 378 -24.69 5.45 -25.27
N GLU A 379 -24.52 4.27 -25.88
CA GLU A 379 -23.20 3.63 -26.00
C GLU A 379 -22.23 4.43 -26.85
N CYS A 380 -22.66 5.00 -27.98
CA CYS A 380 -21.80 5.88 -28.79
C CYS A 380 -21.39 7.15 -28.03
N LYS A 381 -22.27 7.73 -27.22
CA LYS A 381 -21.95 8.88 -26.35
C LYS A 381 -20.95 8.49 -25.26
N LYS A 382 -21.03 7.26 -24.72
CA LYS A 382 -20.02 6.73 -23.79
C LYS A 382 -18.67 6.59 -24.50
N PHE A 383 -18.62 5.95 -25.67
CA PHE A 383 -17.39 5.85 -26.46
C PHE A 383 -16.77 7.23 -26.75
N ALA A 384 -17.58 8.21 -27.17
CA ALA A 384 -17.11 9.57 -27.41
C ALA A 384 -16.54 10.24 -26.14
N LYS A 385 -17.15 10.00 -24.97
CA LYS A 385 -16.64 10.49 -23.68
C LYS A 385 -15.31 9.82 -23.33
N ASP A 386 -15.23 8.51 -23.48
CA ASP A 386 -14.04 7.72 -23.11
C ASP A 386 -12.86 8.06 -24.03
N ILE A 387 -13.09 8.20 -25.33
CA ILE A 387 -12.08 8.66 -26.31
C ILE A 387 -11.57 10.07 -25.96
N ARG A 388 -12.42 10.95 -25.42
CA ARG A 388 -12.01 12.30 -24.98
C ARG A 388 -11.19 12.29 -23.69
N LEU A 389 -11.37 11.29 -22.84
CA LEU A 389 -10.61 11.09 -21.60
C LEU A 389 -9.21 10.51 -21.87
N LEU A 390 -8.98 9.94 -23.06
CA LEU A 390 -7.63 9.57 -23.50
C LEU A 390 -6.70 10.79 -23.52
N ASP A 391 -5.41 10.52 -23.32
CA ASP A 391 -4.37 11.54 -23.24
C ASP A 391 -4.32 12.40 -24.51
N LYS A 392 -4.09 13.71 -24.32
CA LYS A 392 -4.09 14.71 -25.40
C LYS A 392 -3.01 14.47 -26.45
N GLU A 393 -1.90 13.82 -26.08
CA GLU A 393 -0.82 13.50 -27.03
C GLU A 393 -1.30 12.55 -28.15
N MET A 394 -2.26 11.66 -27.85
CA MET A 394 -2.81 10.71 -28.82
C MET A 394 -3.62 11.39 -29.93
N ARG A 395 -4.11 12.62 -29.70
CA ARG A 395 -4.95 13.35 -30.66
C ARG A 395 -4.22 13.63 -31.97
N SER A 396 -2.90 13.73 -31.94
CA SER A 396 -2.12 13.93 -33.16
C SER A 396 -2.04 12.69 -34.06
N TRP A 397 -2.47 11.52 -33.56
CA TRP A 397 -2.34 10.26 -34.27
C TRP A 397 -3.54 10.00 -35.17
N ASP A 398 -3.26 9.52 -36.39
CA ASP A 398 -4.28 9.18 -37.39
C ASP A 398 -5.30 8.17 -36.86
N THR A 399 -4.83 7.18 -36.09
CA THR A 399 -5.71 6.19 -35.44
C THR A 399 -6.73 6.85 -34.50
N TYR A 400 -6.36 7.88 -33.74
CA TYR A 400 -7.27 8.61 -32.86
C TYR A 400 -8.28 9.43 -33.67
N MET A 401 -7.80 10.19 -34.65
CA MET A 401 -8.63 11.04 -35.50
C MET A 401 -9.69 10.22 -36.23
N THR A 402 -9.30 9.06 -36.77
CA THR A 402 -10.22 8.17 -37.48
C THR A 402 -11.20 7.47 -36.54
N LEU A 403 -10.77 7.08 -35.33
CA LEU A 403 -11.67 6.53 -34.31
C LEU A 403 -12.73 7.55 -33.88
N GLU A 404 -12.32 8.79 -33.59
CA GLU A 404 -13.23 9.87 -33.22
C GLU A 404 -14.23 10.17 -34.35
N ALA A 405 -13.74 10.25 -35.59
CA ALA A 405 -14.59 10.43 -36.77
C ALA A 405 -15.60 9.28 -36.93
N THR A 406 -15.17 8.03 -36.72
CA THR A 406 -16.04 6.84 -36.81
C THR A 406 -17.19 6.91 -35.81
N VAL A 407 -16.90 7.22 -34.53
CA VAL A 407 -17.94 7.35 -33.50
C VAL A 407 -18.86 8.53 -33.78
N LYS A 408 -18.32 9.66 -34.25
CA LYS A 408 -19.12 10.84 -34.62
C LYS A 408 -20.06 10.54 -35.79
N ASN A 409 -19.57 9.90 -36.85
CA ASN A 409 -20.39 9.52 -38.00
C ASN A 409 -21.47 8.50 -37.61
N MET A 410 -21.16 7.59 -36.68
CA MET A 410 -22.14 6.65 -36.15
C MET A 410 -23.25 7.37 -35.36
N LEU A 411 -22.91 8.33 -34.50
CA LEU A 411 -23.90 9.15 -33.77
C LEU A 411 -24.84 9.89 -34.73
N THR A 412 -24.30 10.52 -35.77
CA THR A 412 -25.12 11.20 -36.79
C THR A 412 -26.02 10.21 -37.54
N SER A 413 -25.47 9.07 -37.94
CA SER A 413 -26.25 8.04 -38.64
C SER A 413 -27.36 7.46 -37.75
N LEU A 414 -27.11 7.25 -36.46
CA LEU A 414 -28.11 6.76 -35.51
C LEU A 414 -29.26 7.76 -35.30
N ARG A 415 -28.99 9.06 -35.28
CA ARG A 415 -30.05 10.09 -35.22
C ARG A 415 -30.98 10.01 -36.43
N ALA A 416 -30.40 9.95 -37.63
CA ALA A 416 -31.16 9.78 -38.87
C ALA A 416 -31.98 8.47 -38.84
N VAL A 417 -31.40 7.38 -38.36
CA VAL A 417 -32.09 6.09 -38.17
C VAL A 417 -33.25 6.22 -37.19
N GLY A 418 -33.08 6.92 -36.06
CA GLY A 418 -34.14 7.17 -35.09
C GLY A 418 -35.31 7.96 -35.67
N GLU A 419 -35.04 8.98 -36.48
CA GLU A 419 -36.09 9.71 -37.21
C GLU A 419 -36.82 8.80 -38.20
N LEU A 420 -36.09 7.92 -38.90
CA LEU A 420 -36.64 6.96 -39.86
C LEU A 420 -37.49 5.85 -39.22
N GLN A 421 -37.40 5.62 -37.92
CA GLN A 421 -38.28 4.68 -37.19
C GLN A 421 -39.69 5.24 -36.95
N ASN A 422 -39.96 6.50 -37.30
CA ASN A 422 -41.28 7.11 -37.11
C ASN A 422 -42.38 6.34 -37.87
N PRO A 423 -43.50 5.95 -37.22
CA PRO A 423 -44.58 5.17 -37.85
C PRO A 423 -45.31 5.92 -38.98
N ALA A 424 -45.10 7.24 -39.12
CA ALA A 424 -45.62 8.02 -40.24
C ALA A 424 -44.96 7.66 -41.59
N ILE A 425 -43.78 7.05 -41.56
CA ILE A 425 -43.01 6.70 -42.75
C ILE A 425 -43.64 5.49 -43.46
N ARG A 426 -43.66 5.55 -44.79
CA ARG A 426 -44.30 4.58 -45.69
C ARG A 426 -43.43 4.39 -46.92
N GLU A 427 -43.75 3.39 -47.72
CA GLU A 427 -43.00 3.04 -48.95
C GLU A 427 -42.70 4.24 -49.86
N ARG A 428 -43.66 5.17 -50.02
CA ARG A 428 -43.45 6.42 -50.78
C ARG A 428 -42.30 7.29 -50.25
N HIS A 429 -42.11 7.34 -48.93
CA HIS A 429 -41.07 8.11 -48.27
C HIS A 429 -39.70 7.42 -48.40
N TRP A 430 -39.66 6.07 -48.36
CA TRP A 430 -38.46 5.30 -48.66
C TRP A 430 -38.00 5.48 -50.11
N ASN A 431 -38.95 5.55 -51.06
CA ASN A 431 -38.64 5.86 -52.47
C ASN A 431 -38.08 7.27 -52.65
N GLN A 432 -38.57 8.25 -51.89
CA GLN A 432 -38.01 9.60 -51.88
C GLN A 432 -36.59 9.62 -51.30
N LEU A 433 -36.35 8.89 -50.20
CA LEU A 433 -35.03 8.78 -49.59
C LEU A 433 -34.01 8.18 -50.56
N MET A 434 -34.34 7.06 -51.22
CA MET A 434 -33.50 6.45 -52.26
C MET A 434 -33.19 7.38 -53.42
N SER A 435 -34.17 8.19 -53.82
CA SER A 435 -33.99 9.15 -54.92
C SER A 435 -33.01 10.26 -54.53
N SER A 436 -33.03 10.69 -53.26
CA SER A 436 -32.13 11.71 -52.71
C SER A 436 -30.72 11.17 -52.46
N THR A 437 -30.59 9.97 -51.91
CA THR A 437 -29.28 9.35 -51.60
C THR A 437 -28.62 8.68 -52.80
N LYS A 438 -29.34 8.51 -53.92
CA LYS A 438 -28.90 7.83 -55.15
C LYS A 438 -28.51 6.36 -54.96
N VAL A 439 -28.91 5.74 -53.84
CA VAL A 439 -28.69 4.33 -53.56
C VAL A 439 -30.04 3.60 -53.67
N GLN A 440 -30.07 2.52 -54.45
CA GLN A 440 -31.26 1.68 -54.58
C GLN A 440 -31.33 0.68 -53.42
N PHE A 441 -32.43 0.72 -52.66
CA PHE A 441 -32.61 -0.07 -51.46
C PHE A 441 -34.07 -0.56 -51.32
N ILE A 442 -34.28 -1.87 -51.20
CA ILE A 442 -35.63 -2.44 -50.99
C ILE A 442 -35.78 -2.77 -49.50
N MET A 443 -36.68 -2.06 -48.83
CA MET A 443 -36.97 -2.33 -47.42
C MET A 443 -37.79 -3.62 -47.29
N ASP A 444 -37.12 -4.72 -46.96
CA ASP A 444 -37.74 -6.02 -46.69
C ASP A 444 -37.59 -6.44 -45.21
N LYS A 445 -38.26 -7.50 -44.78
CA LYS A 445 -38.21 -8.03 -43.40
C LYS A 445 -36.80 -8.43 -42.94
N ASN A 446 -35.89 -8.68 -43.88
CA ASN A 446 -34.49 -9.02 -43.63
C ASN A 446 -33.55 -7.81 -43.61
N THR A 447 -34.07 -6.59 -43.76
CA THR A 447 -33.26 -5.36 -43.69
C THR A 447 -32.52 -5.28 -42.37
N THR A 448 -31.21 -5.04 -42.43
CA THR A 448 -30.34 -4.86 -41.27
C THR A 448 -29.93 -3.40 -41.12
N LEU A 449 -29.38 -3.04 -39.95
CA LEU A 449 -28.79 -1.72 -39.74
C LEU A 449 -27.65 -1.45 -40.73
N SER A 450 -26.88 -2.48 -41.12
CA SER A 450 -25.82 -2.35 -42.13
C SER A 450 -26.32 -1.77 -43.45
N ASP A 451 -27.48 -2.23 -43.92
CA ASP A 451 -28.05 -1.79 -45.21
C ASP A 451 -28.45 -0.31 -45.17
N LEU A 452 -28.85 0.19 -44.00
CA LEU A 452 -29.20 1.59 -43.79
C LEU A 452 -27.97 2.46 -43.59
N LEU A 453 -26.95 1.97 -42.87
CA LEU A 453 -25.68 2.68 -42.73
C LEU A 453 -24.94 2.80 -44.08
N ALA A 454 -25.13 1.85 -45.00
CA ALA A 454 -24.61 1.92 -46.37
C ALA A 454 -25.21 3.07 -47.21
N LEU A 455 -26.30 3.70 -46.76
CA LEU A 455 -26.85 4.91 -47.36
C LEU A 455 -26.08 6.18 -46.97
N ASN A 456 -24.98 6.06 -46.21
CA ASN A 456 -24.21 7.17 -45.66
C ASN A 456 -25.11 8.22 -45.01
N LEU A 457 -26.01 7.78 -44.13
CA LEU A 457 -27.03 8.64 -43.52
C LEU A 457 -26.45 9.84 -42.75
N HIS A 458 -25.18 9.78 -42.33
CA HIS A 458 -24.46 10.91 -41.74
C HIS A 458 -24.18 12.06 -42.71
N GLU A 459 -24.20 11.83 -44.02
CA GLU A 459 -24.07 12.87 -45.06
C GLU A 459 -25.43 13.44 -45.47
N CYS A 460 -26.54 12.77 -45.13
CA CYS A 460 -27.89 13.13 -45.57
C CYS A 460 -28.89 13.33 -44.40
N GLU A 461 -28.41 13.75 -43.23
CA GLU A 461 -29.22 13.94 -42.02
C GLU A 461 -30.37 14.94 -42.25
N GLU A 462 -30.09 16.06 -42.94
CA GLU A 462 -31.11 17.10 -43.21
C GLU A 462 -32.18 16.61 -44.19
N GLU A 463 -31.82 15.85 -45.22
CA GLU A 463 -32.77 15.26 -46.16
C GLU A 463 -33.68 14.24 -45.48
N VAL A 464 -33.12 13.39 -44.61
CA VAL A 464 -33.87 12.42 -43.80
C VAL A 464 -34.92 13.16 -42.96
N LYS A 465 -34.50 14.18 -42.22
CA LYS A 465 -35.39 14.99 -41.38
C LYS A 465 -36.53 15.63 -42.15
N ASN A 466 -36.23 16.21 -43.30
CA ASN A 466 -37.24 16.82 -44.17
C ASN A 466 -38.28 15.81 -44.67
N ILE A 467 -37.86 14.57 -44.98
CA ILE A 467 -38.77 13.49 -45.40
C ILE A 467 -39.64 13.04 -44.23
N VAL A 468 -39.07 12.89 -43.03
CA VAL A 468 -39.80 12.51 -41.82
C VAL A 468 -40.85 13.57 -41.45
N ASP A 469 -40.48 14.84 -41.49
CA ASP A 469 -41.40 15.96 -41.22
C ASP A 469 -42.58 16.00 -42.21
N LYS A 470 -42.32 15.72 -43.49
CA LYS A 470 -43.38 15.57 -44.49
C LYS A 470 -44.28 14.39 -44.15
N ALA A 471 -43.72 13.23 -43.83
CA ALA A 471 -44.46 12.03 -43.47
C ALA A 471 -45.38 12.27 -42.26
N VAL A 472 -44.88 12.94 -41.21
CA VAL A 472 -45.67 13.26 -40.01
C VAL A 472 -46.83 14.19 -40.32
N LYS A 473 -46.62 15.22 -41.16
CA LYS A 473 -47.69 16.11 -41.63
C LYS A 473 -48.72 15.38 -42.49
N GLU A 474 -48.27 14.47 -43.36
CA GLU A 474 -49.18 13.63 -44.15
C GLU A 474 -50.02 12.71 -43.27
N MET A 475 -49.41 12.08 -42.26
CA MET A 475 -50.12 11.22 -41.32
C MET A 475 -51.20 11.99 -40.53
N SER A 476 -50.92 13.23 -40.11
CA SER A 476 -51.91 14.05 -39.41
C SER A 476 -53.07 14.46 -40.33
N MET A 477 -52.79 14.83 -41.59
CA MET A 477 -53.83 15.10 -42.60
C MET A 477 -54.67 13.86 -42.88
N GLU A 478 -54.07 12.69 -43.03
CA GLU A 478 -54.79 11.44 -43.25
C GLU A 478 -55.68 11.04 -42.07
N LYS A 479 -55.26 11.35 -40.83
CA LYS A 479 -56.09 11.16 -39.66
C LYS A 479 -57.33 12.06 -39.72
N ILE A 480 -57.16 13.34 -40.03
CA ILE A 480 -58.28 14.29 -40.20
C ILE A 480 -59.25 13.80 -41.30
N LEU A 481 -58.72 13.32 -42.43
CA LEU A 481 -59.55 12.77 -43.51
C LEU A 481 -60.32 11.51 -43.07
N ARG A 482 -59.70 10.63 -42.27
CA ARG A 482 -60.38 9.46 -41.70
C ARG A 482 -61.47 9.85 -40.70
N ASP A 483 -61.19 10.83 -39.83
CA ASP A 483 -62.16 11.32 -38.85
C ASP A 483 -63.36 11.97 -39.55
N LEU A 484 -63.10 12.76 -40.61
CA LEU A 484 -64.15 13.28 -41.49
C LEU A 484 -64.94 12.14 -42.13
N ASN A 485 -64.29 11.19 -42.79
CA ASN A 485 -64.99 10.08 -43.42
C ASN A 485 -65.86 9.29 -42.43
N THR A 486 -65.37 9.07 -41.21
CA THR A 486 -66.11 8.39 -40.14
C THR A 486 -67.32 9.21 -39.70
N THR A 487 -67.12 10.52 -39.47
CA THR A 487 -68.20 11.44 -39.07
C THR A 487 -69.31 11.49 -40.14
N TRP A 488 -68.94 11.67 -41.41
CA TRP A 488 -69.88 11.73 -42.52
C TRP A 488 -70.58 10.39 -42.77
N SER A 489 -69.94 9.26 -42.49
CA SER A 489 -70.56 7.93 -42.63
C SER A 489 -71.63 7.63 -41.57
N ILE A 490 -71.62 8.35 -40.44
CA ILE A 490 -72.56 8.16 -39.32
C ILE A 490 -73.70 9.20 -39.36
N MET A 491 -73.55 10.26 -40.15
CA MET A 491 -74.59 11.28 -40.29
C MET A 491 -75.76 10.75 -41.12
N GLU A 492 -76.93 10.64 -40.49
CA GLU A 492 -78.20 10.36 -41.15
C GLU A 492 -79.07 11.62 -41.17
N PHE A 493 -79.88 11.79 -42.22
CA PHE A 493 -80.82 12.90 -42.30
C PHE A 493 -82.06 12.57 -41.45
N GLU A 494 -82.31 13.37 -40.41
CA GLU A 494 -83.56 13.31 -39.66
C GLU A 494 -84.65 14.08 -40.40
N HIS A 495 -85.77 13.40 -40.66
CA HIS A 495 -86.91 13.99 -41.35
C HIS A 495 -88.05 14.21 -40.35
N GLU A 496 -88.33 15.47 -40.01
CA GLU A 496 -89.50 15.83 -39.22
C GLU A 496 -90.70 16.08 -40.15
N ILE A 497 -91.79 15.34 -39.92
CA ILE A 497 -93.06 15.56 -40.64
C ILE A 497 -93.84 16.65 -39.90
N HIS A 498 -93.91 17.83 -40.50
CA HIS A 498 -94.77 18.91 -40.00
C HIS A 498 -96.25 18.54 -40.14
N ALA A 499 -96.96 18.52 -39.01
CA ALA A 499 -98.41 18.33 -38.99
C ALA A 499 -99.12 19.53 -39.65
N ARG A 500 -100.05 19.23 -40.56
CA ARG A 500 -100.75 20.21 -41.40
C ARG A 500 -102.07 20.64 -40.80
#